data_AF-A0A0C1NG70-F1
#
_entry.id   AF-A0A0C1NG70-F1
#
_cell.length_a   1.000
_cell.length_b   1.000
_cell.length_c   1.000
_cell.angle_alpha   90.00
_cell.angle_beta   90.00
_cell.angle_gamma   90.00
#
_symmetry.space_group_name_H-M   'P 1'
#
loop_
_entity.id
_entity.type
_entity.pdbx_description
1 polymer ?
#
loop_
_entity_poly.entity_id
_entity_poly.type
_entity_poly.pdbx_seq_one_letter_code
_entity_poly.pdbx_strand_id
1 'polypeptide(L)'
;MVKMVDSHKNITAKNLEEQKPKLVGSSEEKNNMQTNRRYLHPNHLINWFQRTSLRTKAIAFAFAIGTLPVFVVGMLTYQMVNQSTTREVSDNKQDKARLLADSVNTFMLGRYEDLQIISKLIPLSNGQFNEGINRNQIEIKLNDYLDIEKSYESIAILDINGNAIAASKGQFIPNQKNEEYFQTTFKTRSPYIS
;
A
#
# COMPACT_ATOMS: atom_id res chain seq x y z
N MET A 1 -4.35 -51.82 -44.67
CA MET A 1 -3.32 -52.66 -45.32
C MET A 1 -1.98 -52.34 -44.68
N VAL A 2 -1.39 -53.35 -44.03
CA VAL A 2 0.06 -53.63 -43.88
C VAL A 2 0.95 -52.72 -43.00
N LYS A 3 1.38 -53.33 -41.88
CA LYS A 3 2.73 -53.43 -41.25
C LYS A 3 3.51 -52.15 -40.91
N MET A 4 3.81 -51.97 -39.61
CA MET A 4 5.05 -52.39 -38.90
C MET A 4 6.31 -51.78 -39.51
N VAL A 5 7.05 -50.99 -38.73
CA VAL A 5 8.49 -51.19 -38.46
C VAL A 5 8.80 -50.57 -37.10
N ASP A 6 9.07 -51.43 -36.13
CA ASP A 6 9.87 -51.17 -34.93
C ASP A 6 11.32 -50.88 -35.33
N SER A 7 12.05 -50.04 -34.58
CA SER A 7 13.41 -50.38 -34.12
C SER A 7 14.05 -49.26 -33.27
N HIS A 8 14.17 -49.56 -31.98
CA HIS A 8 15.35 -49.40 -31.12
C HIS A 8 16.03 -48.01 -30.88
N LYS A 9 15.91 -47.59 -29.60
CA LYS A 9 17.01 -47.54 -28.60
C LYS A 9 18.10 -46.47 -28.79
N ASN A 10 18.03 -45.37 -28.04
CA ASN A 10 18.79 -45.14 -26.78
C ASN A 10 18.83 -43.65 -26.39
N ILE A 11 18.29 -43.37 -25.20
CA ILE A 11 18.86 -42.57 -24.10
C ILE A 11 19.85 -41.43 -24.48
N THR A 12 19.46 -40.19 -24.20
CA THR A 12 20.28 -39.28 -23.37
C THR A 12 19.35 -38.41 -22.53
N ALA A 13 19.67 -38.35 -21.24
CA ALA A 13 18.97 -37.67 -20.14
C ALA A 13 18.74 -36.17 -20.43
N LYS A 14 17.84 -35.43 -19.76
CA LYS A 14 17.85 -35.17 -18.32
C LYS A 14 16.68 -34.24 -17.95
N ASN A 15 16.15 -34.44 -16.73
CA ASN A 15 15.51 -33.48 -15.82
C ASN A 15 14.11 -32.95 -16.17
N LEU A 16 13.08 -33.41 -15.45
CA LEU A 16 12.61 -32.94 -14.12
C LEU A 16 11.74 -31.67 -14.31
N GLU A 17 10.53 -31.54 -13.80
CA GLU A 17 9.71 -32.36 -12.90
C GLU A 17 8.35 -31.65 -12.84
N GLU A 18 7.24 -32.33 -13.08
CA GLU A 18 5.96 -32.03 -12.41
C GLU A 18 4.97 -33.17 -12.72
N GLN A 19 5.02 -34.22 -11.89
CA GLN A 19 3.97 -35.22 -11.84
C GLN A 19 3.06 -34.93 -10.64
N LYS A 20 1.81 -34.55 -10.94
CA LYS A 20 0.68 -35.06 -10.16
C LYS A 20 0.43 -36.50 -10.60
N PRO A 21 0.08 -37.42 -9.68
CA PRO A 21 -1.27 -37.99 -9.83
C PRO A 21 -1.96 -38.40 -8.53
N LYS A 22 -3.26 -38.67 -8.70
CA LYS A 22 -4.25 -39.16 -7.75
C LYS A 22 -4.14 -40.67 -7.47
N LEU A 23 -4.57 -41.03 -6.25
CA LEU A 23 -5.30 -42.26 -5.81
C LEU A 23 -4.54 -43.60 -5.75
N VAL A 24 -4.49 -44.21 -4.56
CA VAL A 24 -5.20 -45.45 -4.15
C VAL A 24 -5.01 -45.62 -2.63
N GLY A 25 -6.06 -46.01 -1.92
CA GLY A 25 -6.11 -46.02 -0.46
C GLY A 25 -5.43 -47.21 0.21
N SER A 26 -5.20 -47.07 1.53
CA SER A 26 -5.28 -48.16 2.50
C SER A 26 -5.43 -47.58 3.91
N SER A 27 -6.52 -47.99 4.55
CA SER A 27 -6.72 -48.26 5.99
C SER A 27 -6.46 -47.17 7.03
N GLU A 28 -7.53 -46.90 7.78
CA GLU A 28 -7.60 -46.04 8.95
C GLU A 28 -6.53 -46.36 10.01
N GLU A 29 -5.65 -45.40 10.30
CA GLU A 29 -5.02 -45.28 11.61
C GLU A 29 -5.55 -43.99 12.26
N LYS A 30 -6.57 -44.14 13.11
CA LYS A 30 -7.11 -43.05 13.93
C LYS A 30 -6.10 -42.70 15.02
N ASN A 31 -5.11 -41.92 14.65
CA ASN A 31 -4.18 -41.29 15.58
C ASN A 31 -4.91 -40.16 16.30
N ASN A 32 -5.60 -40.53 17.39
CA ASN A 32 -6.09 -39.61 18.39
C ASN A 32 -4.88 -38.87 19.01
N MET A 33 -4.50 -37.72 18.44
CA MET A 33 -3.68 -36.73 19.14
C MET A 33 -4.52 -36.12 20.25
N GLN A 34 -4.58 -36.85 21.36
CA GLN A 34 -5.08 -36.36 22.63
C GLN A 34 -4.05 -35.36 23.15
N THR A 35 -4.25 -34.09 22.81
CA THR A 35 -3.44 -32.98 23.33
C THR A 35 -3.64 -32.93 24.84
N ASN A 36 -2.67 -33.49 25.56
CA ASN A 36 -2.62 -33.56 27.01
C ASN A 36 -2.42 -32.13 27.56
N ARG A 37 -3.51 -31.36 27.63
CA ARG A 37 -3.56 -30.17 28.47
C ARG A 37 -3.51 -30.64 29.91
N ARG A 38 -2.29 -30.75 30.45
CA ARG A 38 -2.07 -30.91 31.88
C ARG A 38 -2.59 -29.67 32.59
N TYR A 39 -3.85 -29.71 32.98
CA TYR A 39 -4.42 -28.80 33.96
C TYR A 39 -3.59 -28.98 35.25
N LEU A 40 -2.82 -27.95 35.61
CA LEU A 40 -2.17 -27.86 36.92
C LEU A 40 -3.26 -27.95 37.98
N HIS A 41 -3.42 -29.11 38.60
CA HIS A 41 -4.29 -29.29 39.75
C HIS A 41 -3.70 -28.52 40.94
N PRO A 42 -4.33 -27.43 41.42
CA PRO A 42 -3.79 -26.58 42.48
C PRO A 42 -3.61 -27.32 43.81
N ASN A 43 -4.32 -28.44 44.00
CA ASN A 43 -4.30 -29.22 45.22
C ASN A 43 -2.95 -29.89 45.51
N HIS A 44 -2.11 -30.12 44.49
CA HIS A 44 -0.80 -30.75 44.70
C HIS A 44 0.21 -29.78 45.35
N LEU A 45 0.12 -28.49 45.03
CA LEU A 45 0.99 -27.47 45.62
C LEU A 45 0.62 -27.20 47.09
N ILE A 46 -0.68 -27.23 47.39
CA ILE A 46 -1.21 -27.02 48.74
C ILE A 46 -0.80 -28.18 49.67
N ASN A 47 -0.97 -29.43 49.22
CA ASN A 47 -0.59 -30.61 50.01
C ASN A 47 0.94 -30.71 50.22
N TRP A 48 1.74 -30.28 49.24
CA TRP A 48 3.19 -30.22 49.39
C TRP A 48 3.59 -29.14 50.41
N PHE A 49 2.99 -27.95 50.35
CA PHE A 49 3.27 -26.85 51.27
C PHE A 49 2.91 -27.18 52.72
N GLN A 50 1.84 -27.95 52.94
CA GLN A 50 1.44 -28.41 54.28
C GLN A 50 2.48 -29.34 54.92
N ARG A 51 3.21 -30.15 54.14
CA ARG A 51 4.22 -31.11 54.61
C ARG A 51 5.63 -30.53 54.80
N THR A 52 5.84 -29.24 54.52
CA THR A 52 7.16 -28.59 54.64
C THR A 52 7.48 -28.09 56.06
N SER A 53 8.78 -28.05 56.39
CA SER A 53 9.29 -27.54 57.66
C SER A 53 8.99 -26.04 57.86
N LEU A 54 8.87 -25.58 59.12
CA LEU A 54 8.64 -24.17 59.45
C LEU A 54 9.72 -23.24 58.86
N ARG A 55 10.97 -23.70 58.79
CA ARG A 55 12.09 -22.96 58.21
C ARG A 55 11.87 -22.65 56.73
N THR A 56 11.39 -23.63 55.97
CA THR A 56 11.07 -23.47 54.54
C THR A 56 9.94 -22.46 54.33
N LYS A 57 8.91 -22.51 55.18
CA LYS A 57 7.79 -21.55 55.14
C LYS A 57 8.28 -20.13 55.41
N ALA A 58 9.09 -19.91 56.44
CA ALA A 58 9.64 -18.59 56.77
C ALA A 58 10.52 -18.02 55.65
N ILE A 59 11.37 -18.85 55.04
CA ILE A 59 12.20 -18.44 53.89
C ILE A 59 11.30 -18.05 52.70
N ALA A 60 10.29 -18.85 52.37
CA ALA A 60 9.35 -18.53 51.29
C ALA A 60 8.61 -17.19 51.54
N PHE A 61 8.20 -16.92 52.79
CA PHE A 61 7.61 -15.64 53.15
C PHE A 61 8.57 -14.47 52.96
N ALA A 62 9.82 -14.59 53.40
CA ALA A 62 10.83 -13.54 53.22
C ALA A 62 11.07 -13.24 51.72
N PHE A 63 11.17 -14.29 50.89
CA PHE A 63 11.26 -14.13 49.44
C PHE A 63 10.02 -13.47 48.83
N ALA A 64 8.83 -13.88 49.25
CA ALA A 64 7.59 -13.28 48.75
C ALA A 64 7.51 -11.80 49.12
N ILE A 65 7.82 -11.42 50.36
CA ILE A 65 7.82 -10.01 50.80
C ILE A 65 8.83 -9.18 49.99
N GLY A 66 10.00 -9.74 49.66
CA GLY A 66 11.03 -9.04 48.88
C GLY A 66 10.73 -8.93 47.38
N THR A 67 10.11 -9.93 46.77
CA THR A 67 9.98 -10.02 45.31
C THR A 67 8.58 -9.71 44.78
N LEU A 68 7.53 -10.01 45.54
CA LEU A 68 6.14 -9.84 45.09
C LEU A 68 5.81 -8.39 44.75
N PRO A 69 6.23 -7.36 45.52
CA PRO A 69 6.01 -5.97 45.13
C PRO A 69 6.68 -5.60 43.78
N VAL A 70 7.87 -6.13 43.52
CA VAL A 70 8.60 -5.90 42.25
C VAL A 70 7.83 -6.50 41.07
N PHE A 71 7.30 -7.71 41.23
CA PHE A 71 6.46 -8.34 40.20
C PHE A 71 5.18 -7.55 39.94
N VAL A 72 4.53 -7.05 41.00
CA VAL A 72 3.32 -6.21 40.86
C VAL A 72 3.62 -4.96 40.05
N VAL A 73 4.68 -4.22 40.42
CA VAL A 73 5.09 -3.02 39.69
C VAL A 73 5.46 -3.36 38.25
N GLY A 74 6.23 -4.41 38.02
CA GLY A 74 6.63 -4.85 36.67
C GLY A 74 5.43 -5.21 35.78
N MET A 75 4.40 -5.85 36.33
CA MET A 75 3.19 -6.18 35.58
C MET A 75 2.39 -4.93 35.20
N LEU A 76 2.25 -3.99 36.15
CA LEU A 76 1.55 -2.73 35.90
C LEU A 76 2.29 -1.87 34.87
N THR A 77 3.61 -1.72 35.02
CA THR A 77 4.42 -0.94 34.07
C THR A 77 4.38 -1.56 32.68
N TYR A 78 4.47 -2.89 32.56
CA TYR A 78 4.34 -3.57 31.28
C TYR A 78 3.02 -3.25 30.59
N GLN A 79 1.90 -3.32 31.32
CA GLN A 79 0.58 -2.98 30.77
C GLN A 79 0.49 -1.51 30.34
N MET A 80 0.98 -0.59 31.18
CA MET A 80 0.95 0.85 30.89
C MET A 80 1.85 1.20 29.69
N VAL A 81 3.07 0.67 29.63
CA VAL A 81 4.01 0.89 28.52
C VAL A 81 3.45 0.32 27.24
N ASN A 82 2.94 -0.91 27.24
CA ASN A 82 2.38 -1.50 26.03
C ASN A 82 1.22 -0.67 25.48
N GLN A 83 0.34 -0.18 26.35
CA GLN A 83 -0.78 0.68 25.95
C GLN A 83 -0.30 2.05 25.47
N SER A 84 0.65 2.67 26.18
CA SER A 84 1.23 3.98 25.82
C SER A 84 1.96 3.92 24.49
N THR A 85 2.87 2.96 24.31
CA THR A 85 3.63 2.77 23.07
C THR A 85 2.70 2.47 21.90
N THR A 86 1.68 1.63 22.09
CA THR A 86 0.72 1.34 21.01
C THR A 86 -0.06 2.59 20.59
N ARG A 87 -0.51 3.39 21.57
CA ARG A 87 -1.20 4.66 21.32
C ARG A 87 -0.27 5.66 20.62
N GLU A 88 0.90 5.90 21.16
CA GLU A 88 1.88 6.84 20.60
C GLU A 88 2.29 6.45 19.17
N VAL A 89 2.50 5.16 18.89
CA VAL A 89 2.78 4.68 17.53
C VAL A 89 1.58 4.88 16.61
N SER A 90 0.36 4.63 17.09
CA SER A 90 -0.87 4.87 16.33
C SER A 90 -1.06 6.35 16.03
N ASP A 91 -0.93 7.22 17.03
CA ASP A 91 -1.12 8.65 16.92
C ASP A 91 -0.06 9.26 16.00
N ASN A 92 1.20 8.87 16.16
CA ASN A 92 2.28 9.27 15.24
C ASN A 92 2.02 8.82 13.79
N LYS A 93 1.45 7.63 13.59
CA LYS A 93 1.07 7.18 12.24
C LYS A 93 -0.09 8.01 11.69
N GLN A 94 -1.09 8.32 12.51
CA GLN A 94 -2.23 9.15 12.11
C GLN A 94 -1.78 10.57 11.77
N ASP A 95 -0.91 11.18 12.58
CA ASP A 95 -0.44 12.54 12.35
C ASP A 95 0.43 12.62 11.10
N LYS A 96 1.30 11.63 10.86
CA LYS A 96 2.03 11.55 9.58
C LYS A 96 1.09 11.38 8.38
N ALA A 97 0.05 10.56 8.53
CA ALA A 97 -0.94 10.39 7.47
C ALA A 97 -1.72 11.68 7.20
N ARG A 98 -2.09 12.43 8.24
CA ARG A 98 -2.72 13.76 8.13
C ARG A 98 -1.80 14.76 7.43
N LEU A 99 -0.55 14.86 7.87
CA LEU A 99 0.44 15.76 7.25
C LEU A 99 0.66 15.42 5.76
N LEU A 100 0.69 14.14 5.40
CA LEU A 100 0.78 13.72 4.01
C LEU A 100 -0.48 14.09 3.23
N ALA A 101 -1.67 13.83 3.79
CA ALA A 101 -2.94 14.19 3.18
C ALA A 101 -3.05 15.71 2.96
N ASP A 102 -2.65 16.52 3.93
CA ASP A 102 -2.64 17.98 3.82
C ASP A 102 -1.65 18.47 2.76
N SER A 103 -0.46 17.84 2.69
CA SER A 103 0.53 18.15 1.67
C SER A 103 0.02 17.81 0.27
N VAL A 104 -0.61 16.65 0.10
CA VAL A 104 -1.24 16.25 -1.17
C VAL A 104 -2.39 17.20 -1.52
N ASN A 105 -3.25 17.53 -0.56
CA ASN A 105 -4.37 18.46 -0.79
C ASN A 105 -3.88 19.85 -1.23
N THR A 106 -2.82 20.36 -0.58
CA THR A 106 -2.22 21.64 -0.94
C THR A 106 -1.59 21.61 -2.33
N PHE A 107 -0.89 20.52 -2.66
CA PHE A 107 -0.35 20.31 -4.00
C PHE A 107 -1.46 20.29 -5.05
N MET A 108 -2.51 19.49 -4.83
CA MET A 108 -3.64 19.37 -5.76
C MET A 108 -4.41 20.69 -5.92
N LEU A 109 -4.56 21.47 -4.85
CA LEU A 109 -5.16 22.80 -4.90
C LEU A 109 -4.32 23.74 -5.77
N GLY A 110 -2.99 23.73 -5.60
CA GLY A 110 -2.07 24.50 -6.46
C GLY A 110 -2.23 24.13 -7.94
N ARG A 111 -2.28 22.83 -8.27
CA ARG A 111 -2.53 22.36 -9.64
C ARG A 111 -3.89 22.81 -10.19
N TYR A 112 -4.92 22.81 -9.35
CA TYR A 112 -6.25 23.27 -9.73
C TYR A 112 -6.27 24.79 -10.01
N GLU A 113 -5.56 25.58 -9.20
CA GLU A 113 -5.41 27.03 -9.41
C GLU A 113 -4.63 27.34 -10.67
N ASP A 114 -3.54 26.62 -10.93
CA ASP A 114 -2.72 26.73 -12.14
C ASP A 114 -3.57 26.51 -13.40
N LEU A 115 -4.37 25.44 -13.45
CA LEU A 115 -5.29 25.15 -14.57
C LEU A 115 -6.27 26.31 -14.82
N GLN A 116 -6.83 26.89 -13.75
CA GLN A 116 -7.73 28.03 -13.87
C GLN A 116 -7.01 29.27 -14.39
N ILE A 117 -5.81 29.56 -13.90
CA ILE A 117 -5.01 30.72 -14.35
C ILE A 117 -4.68 30.57 -15.83
N ILE A 118 -4.15 29.42 -16.25
CA ILE A 118 -3.80 29.14 -17.65
C ILE A 118 -5.04 29.25 -18.55
N SER A 119 -6.19 28.70 -18.13
CA SER A 119 -7.43 28.76 -18.91
C SER A 119 -7.96 30.18 -19.11
N LYS A 120 -7.69 31.11 -18.17
CA LYS A 120 -8.10 32.52 -18.24
C LYS A 120 -7.10 33.38 -19.00
N LEU A 121 -5.81 33.05 -18.92
CA LEU A 121 -4.74 33.81 -19.58
C LEU A 121 -4.77 33.67 -21.11
N ILE A 122 -5.33 32.56 -21.59
CA ILE A 122 -5.43 32.24 -23.00
C ILE A 122 -6.91 32.32 -23.37
N PRO A 123 -7.38 33.42 -23.99
CA PRO A 123 -8.79 33.59 -24.30
C PRO A 123 -9.20 32.62 -25.42
N LEU A 124 -9.66 31.43 -25.04
CA LEU A 124 -10.17 30.40 -25.95
C LEU A 124 -11.63 30.67 -26.40
N SER A 125 -12.28 31.68 -25.82
CA SER A 125 -13.74 31.89 -25.84
C SER A 125 -14.29 32.65 -27.06
N ASN A 126 -13.46 33.26 -27.89
CA ASN A 126 -13.97 34.02 -29.04
C ASN A 126 -13.72 33.20 -30.31
N GLY A 127 -14.74 33.08 -31.18
CA GLY A 127 -14.69 32.39 -32.47
C GLY A 127 -13.64 32.88 -33.47
N GLN A 128 -12.67 33.69 -33.02
CA GLN A 128 -11.47 34.13 -33.69
C GLN A 128 -10.31 33.12 -33.64
N PHE A 129 -10.50 31.90 -33.13
CA PHE A 129 -9.53 30.81 -33.37
C PHE A 129 -9.26 30.62 -34.88
N ASN A 130 -10.22 31.01 -35.73
CA ASN A 130 -10.14 30.95 -37.18
C ASN A 130 -9.51 32.20 -37.84
N GLU A 131 -9.26 33.30 -37.11
CA GLU A 131 -8.87 34.60 -37.71
C GLU A 131 -7.61 35.26 -37.13
N GLY A 132 -6.80 34.58 -36.32
CA GLY A 132 -5.43 35.07 -36.05
C GLY A 132 -4.93 34.98 -34.62
N ILE A 133 -5.25 33.93 -33.87
CA ILE A 133 -4.43 33.58 -32.72
C ILE A 133 -3.08 33.09 -33.25
N ASN A 134 -2.02 33.87 -33.01
CA ASN A 134 -0.67 33.46 -33.38
C ASN A 134 -0.25 32.31 -32.46
N ARG A 135 -0.29 31.07 -32.97
CA ARG A 135 0.14 29.86 -32.28
C ARG A 135 1.47 30.06 -31.55
N ASN A 136 2.44 30.72 -32.20
CA ASN A 136 3.75 30.99 -31.61
C ASN A 136 3.65 31.87 -30.35
N GLN A 137 2.73 32.84 -30.29
CA GLN A 137 2.54 33.66 -29.09
C GLN A 137 1.96 32.86 -27.93
N ILE A 138 1.07 31.90 -28.21
CA ILE A 138 0.58 30.98 -27.18
C ILE A 138 1.71 30.08 -26.70
N GLU A 139 2.44 29.46 -27.62
CA GLU A 139 3.55 28.55 -27.28
C GLU A 139 4.63 29.27 -26.47
N ILE A 140 4.96 30.54 -26.78
CA ILE A 140 5.88 31.37 -25.96
C ILE A 140 5.35 31.51 -24.53
N LYS A 141 4.07 31.88 -24.34
CA LYS A 141 3.49 31.99 -23.00
C LYS A 141 3.48 30.68 -22.23
N LEU A 142 3.18 29.57 -22.90
CA LEU A 142 3.23 28.23 -22.29
C LEU A 142 4.65 27.86 -21.89
N ASN A 143 5.65 28.23 -22.70
CA ASN A 143 7.06 28.03 -22.39
C ASN A 143 7.53 28.87 -21.20
N ASP A 144 7.15 30.15 -21.16
CA ASP A 144 7.48 31.04 -20.05
C ASP A 144 6.90 30.49 -18.73
N TYR A 145 5.67 29.99 -18.77
CA TYR A 145 5.05 29.37 -17.60
C TYR A 145 5.76 28.07 -17.19
N LEU A 146 6.12 27.21 -18.14
CA LEU A 146 6.88 25.97 -17.89
C LEU A 146 8.28 26.26 -17.29
N ASP A 147 8.91 27.37 -17.69
CA ASP A 147 10.21 27.80 -17.17
C ASP A 147 10.14 28.32 -15.72
N ILE A 148 9.01 28.93 -15.35
CA ILE A 148 8.74 29.40 -13.98
C ILE A 148 8.32 28.22 -13.09
N GLU A 149 7.36 27.43 -13.52
CA GLU A 149 6.77 26.33 -12.75
C GLU A 149 7.30 24.97 -13.25
N LYS A 150 8.44 24.57 -12.69
CA LYS A 150 9.19 23.36 -13.09
C LYS A 150 8.54 22.03 -12.68
N SER A 151 7.32 22.06 -12.14
CA SER A 151 6.61 20.86 -11.73
C SER A 151 5.89 20.16 -12.88
N TYR A 152 5.79 20.82 -14.04
CA TYR A 152 5.18 20.25 -15.25
C TYR A 152 6.25 19.75 -16.23
N GLU A 153 5.95 18.65 -16.92
CA GLU A 153 6.77 18.15 -18.02
C GLU A 153 6.41 18.85 -19.34
N SER A 154 5.12 19.10 -19.56
CA SER A 154 4.60 19.83 -20.71
C SER A 154 3.22 20.41 -20.43
N ILE A 155 2.83 21.42 -21.21
CA ILE A 155 1.52 22.06 -21.14
C ILE A 155 1.00 22.18 -22.57
N ALA A 156 -0.23 21.75 -22.82
CA ALA A 156 -0.86 21.88 -24.13
C ALA A 156 -2.31 22.29 -24.07
N ILE A 157 -2.73 22.93 -25.15
CA ILE A 157 -4.11 23.28 -25.41
C ILE A 157 -4.60 22.36 -26.52
N LEU A 158 -5.74 21.73 -26.26
CA LEU A 158 -6.34 20.76 -27.14
C LEU A 158 -7.61 21.33 -27.76
N ASP A 159 -7.89 20.96 -29.02
CA ASP A 159 -9.20 21.20 -29.63
C ASP A 159 -10.26 20.21 -29.09
N ILE A 160 -11.52 20.42 -29.48
CA ILE A 160 -12.65 19.53 -29.12
C ILE A 160 -12.50 18.10 -29.68
N ASN A 161 -11.59 17.90 -30.63
CA ASN A 161 -11.26 16.59 -31.20
C ASN A 161 -10.04 15.94 -30.55
N GLY A 162 -9.47 16.55 -29.51
CA GLY A 162 -8.32 16.06 -28.75
C GLY A 162 -6.96 16.33 -29.43
N ASN A 163 -6.89 17.11 -30.50
CA ASN A 163 -5.61 17.46 -31.13
C ASN A 163 -4.95 18.63 -30.43
N ALA A 164 -3.63 18.57 -30.24
CA ALA A 164 -2.86 19.71 -29.74
C ALA A 164 -2.83 20.85 -30.77
N ILE A 165 -3.39 21.99 -30.39
CA ILE A 165 -3.39 23.22 -31.20
C ILE A 165 -2.22 24.15 -30.83
N ALA A 166 -1.73 24.06 -29.59
CA ALA A 166 -0.51 24.67 -29.11
C ALA A 166 0.06 23.84 -27.96
N ALA A 167 1.38 23.76 -27.87
CA ALA A 167 2.06 23.04 -26.81
C ALA A 167 3.33 23.79 -26.38
N SER A 168 3.69 23.67 -25.11
CA SER A 168 5.00 24.08 -24.64
C SER A 168 6.10 23.21 -25.28
N LYS A 169 7.34 23.65 -25.15
CA LYS A 169 8.55 22.87 -25.41
C LYS A 169 8.48 21.60 -24.56
N GLY A 170 8.96 20.51 -25.14
CA GLY A 170 8.89 19.19 -24.52
C GLY A 170 8.51 18.13 -25.54
N GLN A 171 7.92 17.05 -25.03
CA GLN A 171 7.55 15.89 -25.84
C GLN A 171 6.36 16.18 -26.76
N PHE A 172 6.35 15.53 -27.92
CA PHE A 172 5.19 15.55 -28.82
C PHE A 172 3.95 14.99 -28.11
N ILE A 173 2.85 15.74 -28.15
CA ILE A 173 1.58 15.34 -27.53
C ILE A 173 0.67 14.77 -28.62
N PRO A 174 0.42 13.44 -28.64
CA PRO A 174 -0.48 12.83 -29.61
C PRO A 174 -1.94 13.26 -29.35
N ASN A 175 -2.87 12.80 -30.18
CA ASN A 175 -4.29 13.07 -29.95
C ASN A 175 -4.75 12.44 -28.62
N GLN A 176 -5.37 13.24 -27.75
CA GLN A 176 -5.78 12.83 -26.39
C GLN A 176 -7.28 12.55 -26.27
N LYS A 177 -8.03 12.47 -27.38
CA LYS A 177 -9.50 12.33 -27.38
C LYS A 177 -10.00 11.13 -26.58
N ASN A 178 -9.22 10.06 -26.59
CA ASN A 178 -9.56 8.79 -25.95
C ASN A 178 -9.11 8.73 -24.48
N GLU A 179 -8.36 9.72 -24.01
CA GLU A 179 -7.91 9.76 -22.62
C GLU A 179 -9.07 10.08 -21.67
N GLU A 180 -9.05 9.44 -20.50
CA GLU A 180 -10.10 9.61 -19.50
C GLU A 180 -10.20 11.07 -19.03
N TYR A 181 -9.06 11.71 -18.76
CA TYR A 181 -9.04 13.09 -18.28
C TYR A 181 -9.66 14.07 -19.30
N PHE A 182 -9.44 13.83 -20.60
CA PHE A 182 -10.01 14.65 -21.67
C PHE A 182 -11.52 14.46 -21.74
N GLN A 183 -11.98 13.21 -21.77
CA GLN A 183 -13.41 12.90 -21.82
C GLN A 183 -14.15 13.40 -20.58
N THR A 184 -13.56 13.27 -19.40
CA THR A 184 -14.16 13.73 -18.15
C THR A 184 -14.27 15.25 -18.13
N THR A 185 -13.18 15.97 -18.43
CA THR A 185 -13.20 17.44 -18.52
C THR A 185 -14.23 17.93 -19.54
N PHE A 186 -14.31 17.28 -20.70
CA PHE A 186 -15.29 17.64 -21.75
C PHE A 186 -16.73 17.44 -21.30
N LYS A 187 -17.02 16.38 -20.55
CA LYS A 187 -18.37 16.07 -20.02
C LYS A 187 -18.76 16.97 -18.85
N THR A 188 -17.86 17.16 -17.88
CA THR A 188 -18.15 17.88 -16.63
C THR A 188 -17.98 19.39 -16.75
N ARG A 189 -17.26 19.86 -17.79
CA ARG A 189 -16.90 21.27 -17.99
C ARG A 189 -16.19 21.88 -16.77
N SER A 190 -15.47 21.04 -16.03
CA SER A 190 -14.77 21.40 -14.81
C SER A 190 -13.34 20.86 -14.87
N PRO A 191 -12.35 21.51 -14.24
CA PRO A 191 -10.99 20.98 -14.20
C PRO A 191 -10.97 19.58 -13.59
N TYR A 192 -10.19 18.70 -14.20
CA TYR A 192 -10.04 17.31 -13.77
C TYR A 192 -8.56 16.96 -13.65
N ILE A 193 -8.20 16.27 -12.58
CA ILE A 193 -6.84 15.81 -12.30
C ILE A 193 -6.94 14.30 -12.07
N SER A 194 -6.15 13.53 -12.83
CA SER A 194 -6.04 12.07 -12.78
C SER A 194 -4.77 11.61 -12.09
#